data_AF-A0A936KMF7-F1
#
_entry.id   AF-A0A936KMF7-F1
#
_cell.length_a   1.000
_cell.length_b   1.000
_cell.length_c   1.000
_cell.angle_alpha   90.00
_cell.angle_beta   90.00
_cell.angle_gamma   90.00
#
_symmetry.space_group_name_H-M   'P 1'
#
loop_
_entity.id
_entity.type
_entity.pdbx_description
1 polymer ?
#
loop_
_entity_poly.entity_id
_entity_poly.type
_entity_poly.pdbx_seq_one_letter_code
_entity_poly.pdbx_strand_id
1 'polypeptide(L)'
;MGAGIAQEFAQTRPEVAGAILCGGGGFFDGWTPERWRHDVPLALHHAVDDPWADPAEARLLVDIAARAGADVSHYVYPGKGHLFFDAGLPDEYDAALADLLRIRLLGFLGRFA
;
A
#
# COMPACT_ATOMS: atom_id res chain seq x y z
N MET A 1 8.26 -4.51 6.13
CA MET A 1 7.83 -3.97 7.45
C MET A 1 7.32 -2.52 7.42
N GLY A 2 7.90 -1.59 6.64
CA GLY A 2 7.47 -0.17 6.66
C GLY A 2 5.98 0.08 6.38
N ALA A 3 5.36 -0.71 5.49
CA ALA A 3 3.93 -0.58 5.16
C ALA A 3 3.01 -0.77 6.39
N GLY A 4 3.31 -1.73 7.27
CA GLY A 4 2.49 -1.97 8.47
C GLY A 4 2.49 -0.80 9.45
N ILE A 5 3.65 -0.15 9.63
CA ILE A 5 3.79 1.04 10.48
C ILE A 5 3.09 2.24 9.85
N ALA A 6 3.24 2.43 8.54
CA ALA A 6 2.55 3.49 7.81
C ALA A 6 1.02 3.35 7.90
N GLN A 7 0.50 2.13 7.78
CA GLN A 7 -0.91 1.82 7.97
C GLN A 7 -1.38 2.15 9.39
N GLU A 8 -0.65 1.73 10.42
CA GLU A 8 -0.99 2.04 11.81
C GLU A 8 -1.10 3.55 12.03
N PHE A 9 -0.15 4.32 11.52
CA PHE A 9 -0.18 5.79 11.63
C PHE A 9 -1.36 6.36 10.87
N ALA A 10 -1.63 5.91 9.66
CA ALA A 10 -2.78 6.35 8.88
C ALA A 10 -4.12 6.12 9.60
N GLN A 11 -4.23 5.05 10.39
CA GLN A 11 -5.43 4.70 11.14
C GLN A 11 -5.56 5.40 12.50
N THR A 12 -4.48 5.94 13.06
CA THR A 12 -4.45 6.40 14.46
C THR A 12 -4.04 7.86 14.64
N ARG A 13 -3.27 8.41 13.70
CA ARG A 13 -2.67 9.74 13.85
C ARG A 13 -3.43 10.79 13.03
N PRO A 14 -4.14 11.73 13.69
CA PRO A 14 -5.00 12.69 13.00
C PRO A 14 -4.25 13.55 11.97
N GLU A 15 -2.95 13.80 12.16
CA GLU A 15 -2.10 14.58 11.27
C GLU A 15 -1.75 13.90 9.94
N VAL A 16 -2.01 12.59 9.80
CA VAL A 16 -1.75 11.89 8.53
C VAL A 16 -2.76 12.32 7.48
N ALA A 17 -2.25 12.89 6.39
CA ALA A 17 -3.06 13.37 5.27
C ALA A 17 -3.33 12.30 4.20
N GLY A 18 -2.56 11.22 4.17
CA GLY A 18 -2.69 10.13 3.18
C GLY A 18 -1.70 9.01 3.46
N ALA A 19 -1.99 7.81 2.94
CA ALA A 19 -1.17 6.62 3.11
C ALA A 19 -0.76 6.02 1.76
N ILE A 20 0.54 5.74 1.61
CA ILE A 20 1.08 4.93 0.54
C ILE A 20 1.68 3.68 1.17
N LEU A 21 1.17 2.50 0.78
CA LEU A 21 1.62 1.21 1.27
C LEU A 21 2.21 0.43 0.09
N CYS A 22 3.50 0.08 0.18
CA CYS A 22 4.21 -0.67 -0.86
C CYS A 22 4.70 -2.02 -0.30
N GLY A 23 4.43 -3.11 -1.03
CA GLY A 23 4.82 -4.46 -0.61
C GLY A 23 4.12 -4.87 0.69
N GLY A 24 2.84 -4.54 0.84
CA GLY A 24 2.07 -4.96 2.01
C GLY A 24 1.04 -3.94 2.49
N GLY A 25 0.30 -4.35 3.52
CA GLY A 25 -0.93 -3.71 4.00
C GLY A 25 -1.99 -4.79 4.20
N GLY A 26 -2.85 -4.64 5.19
CA GLY A 26 -3.78 -5.70 5.60
C GLY A 26 -4.00 -5.73 7.12
N PHE A 27 -4.90 -6.59 7.59
CA PHE A 27 -5.20 -6.71 9.01
C PHE A 27 -4.67 -8.04 9.54
N PHE A 28 -3.59 -7.95 10.32
CA PHE A 28 -3.01 -9.11 10.97
C PHE A 28 -3.37 -9.06 12.46
N ASP A 29 -3.74 -10.21 13.01
CA ASP A 29 -4.19 -10.36 14.39
C ASP A 29 -3.25 -9.62 15.37
N GLY A 30 -3.83 -8.69 16.13
CA GLY A 30 -3.11 -7.93 17.16
C GLY A 30 -2.24 -6.77 16.67
N TRP A 31 -2.14 -6.50 15.36
CA TRP A 31 -1.38 -5.36 14.84
C TRP A 31 -2.22 -4.08 14.79
N THR A 32 -3.28 -4.10 13.97
CA THR A 32 -4.17 -2.95 13.77
C THR A 32 -5.62 -3.40 13.73
N PRO A 33 -6.55 -2.59 14.25
CA PRO A 33 -7.97 -2.86 14.15
C PRO A 33 -8.46 -2.73 12.71
N GLU A 34 -9.47 -3.53 12.34
CA GLU A 34 -10.18 -3.51 11.06
C GLU A 34 -11.00 -2.22 10.84
N ARG A 35 -10.32 -1.09 10.71
CA ARG A 35 -10.92 0.20 10.43
C ARG A 35 -10.03 1.04 9.52
N TRP A 36 -10.65 2.01 8.87
CA TRP A 36 -9.95 3.04 8.13
C TRP A 36 -10.60 4.40 8.37
N ARG A 37 -9.80 5.45 8.19
CA ARG A 37 -10.25 6.84 8.32
C ARG A 37 -10.77 7.35 6.98
N HIS A 38 -12.02 7.82 6.97
CA HIS A 38 -12.66 8.36 5.76
C HIS A 38 -11.90 9.52 5.11
N ASP A 39 -11.18 10.30 5.90
CA ASP A 39 -10.44 11.49 5.49
C ASP A 39 -8.99 11.21 5.07
N VAL A 40 -8.55 9.95 5.08
CA VAL A 40 -7.17 9.56 4.74
C VAL A 40 -7.18 8.71 3.46
N PRO A 41 -6.83 9.29 2.30
CA PRO A 41 -6.69 8.54 1.06
C PRO A 41 -5.64 7.42 1.18
N LEU A 42 -5.90 6.29 0.53
CA LEU A 42 -5.05 5.11 0.52
C LEU A 42 -4.56 4.79 -0.89
N ALA A 43 -3.26 4.62 -1.07
CA ALA A 43 -2.65 3.97 -2.23
C ALA A 43 -1.94 2.68 -1.81
N LEU A 44 -2.46 1.53 -2.22
CA LEU A 44 -1.88 0.21 -1.94
C LEU A 44 -1.19 -0.34 -3.20
N HIS A 45 0.05 -0.80 -3.05
CA HIS A 45 0.90 -1.31 -4.12
C HIS A 45 1.49 -2.67 -3.75
N HIS A 46 1.26 -3.70 -4.57
CA HIS A 46 1.91 -5.01 -4.41
C HIS A 46 1.97 -5.77 -5.75
N ALA A 47 2.78 -6.82 -5.83
CA ALA A 47 2.82 -7.68 -7.02
C ALA A 47 1.73 -8.77 -6.96
N VAL A 48 1.35 -9.33 -8.11
CA VAL A 48 0.33 -10.39 -8.24
C VAL A 48 0.76 -11.64 -7.49
N ASP A 49 2.00 -12.08 -7.71
CA ASP A 49 2.55 -13.34 -7.19
C ASP A 49 3.55 -13.09 -6.05
N ASP A 50 3.39 -11.98 -5.32
CA ASP A 50 4.22 -11.65 -4.16
C ASP A 50 4.03 -12.73 -3.07
N PRO A 51 5.06 -13.52 -2.73
CA PRO A 51 4.93 -14.62 -1.78
C PRO A 51 4.72 -14.15 -0.33
N TRP A 52 4.91 -12.87 -0.05
CA TRP A 52 4.72 -12.26 1.26
C TRP A 52 3.43 -11.47 1.37
N ALA A 53 2.76 -11.18 0.25
CA ALA A 53 1.46 -10.55 0.26
C ALA A 53 0.37 -11.60 0.52
N ASP A 54 -0.61 -11.23 1.33
CA ASP A 54 -1.87 -11.96 1.40
C ASP A 54 -2.92 -11.17 0.57
N PRO A 55 -3.34 -11.69 -0.59
CA PRO A 55 -4.32 -11.01 -1.44
C PRO A 55 -5.68 -10.79 -0.75
N ALA A 56 -6.07 -11.65 0.19
CA ALA A 56 -7.31 -11.51 0.93
C ALA A 56 -7.22 -10.33 1.90
N GLU A 57 -6.09 -10.17 2.58
CA GLU A 57 -5.85 -9.05 3.50
C GLU A 57 -5.70 -7.71 2.77
N ALA A 58 -4.98 -7.71 1.64
CA ALA A 58 -4.91 -6.53 0.77
C ALA A 58 -6.31 -6.10 0.31
N ARG A 59 -7.15 -7.07 -0.06
CA ARG A 59 -8.52 -6.81 -0.49
C ARG A 59 -9.39 -6.31 0.65
N LEU A 60 -9.29 -6.91 1.83
CA LEU A 60 -10.03 -6.52 3.03
C LEU A 60 -9.72 -5.07 3.41
N LEU A 61 -8.43 -4.67 3.39
CA LEU A 61 -8.01 -3.29 3.61
C LEU A 61 -8.66 -2.32 2.63
N VAL A 62 -8.60 -2.62 1.33
CA VAL A 62 -9.21 -1.80 0.27
C VAL A 62 -10.72 -1.66 0.47
N ASP A 63 -11.41 -2.77 0.76
CA ASP A 63 -12.86 -2.78 0.95
C ASP A 63 -13.27 -2.00 2.22
N ILE A 64 -12.52 -2.11 3.33
CA ILE A 64 -12.77 -1.33 4.55
C ILE A 64 -12.52 0.17 4.33
N ALA A 65 -11.42 0.53 3.65
CA ALA A 65 -11.11 1.92 3.32
C ALA A 65 -12.18 2.55 2.42
N ALA A 66 -12.61 1.83 1.37
CA ALA A 66 -13.65 2.29 0.48
C ALA A 66 -15.01 2.45 1.19
N ARG A 67 -15.39 1.50 2.06
CA ARG A 67 -16.62 1.58 2.87
C ARG A 67 -16.60 2.71 3.89
N ALA A 68 -15.43 3.05 4.41
CA ALA A 68 -15.26 4.22 5.27
C ALA A 68 -15.45 5.54 4.50
N GLY A 69 -15.41 5.52 3.16
CA GLY A 69 -15.54 6.71 2.32
C GLY A 69 -14.21 7.35 1.94
N ALA A 70 -13.08 6.67 2.20
CA ALA A 70 -11.78 7.16 1.76
C ALA A 70 -11.63 7.02 0.23
N ASP A 71 -10.79 7.89 -0.34
CA ASP A 71 -10.32 7.73 -1.71
C ASP A 71 -9.24 6.64 -1.76
N VAL A 72 -9.52 5.55 -2.48
CA VAL A 72 -8.69 4.35 -2.50
C VAL A 72 -8.19 4.06 -3.92
N SER A 73 -6.88 3.90 -4.04
CA SER A 73 -6.22 3.39 -5.24
C SER A 73 -5.50 2.08 -4.92
N HIS A 74 -5.90 1.00 -5.59
CA HIS A 74 -5.26 -0.32 -5.45
C HIS A 74 -4.52 -0.68 -6.73
N TYR A 75 -3.20 -0.78 -6.65
CA TYR A 75 -2.32 -1.04 -7.79
C TYR A 75 -1.65 -2.40 -7.62
N VAL A 76 -2.00 -3.33 -8.51
CA VAL A 76 -1.39 -4.68 -8.54
C VAL A 76 -0.48 -4.78 -9.77
N TYR A 77 0.78 -5.15 -9.56
CA TYR A 77 1.81 -5.22 -10.59
C TYR A 77 2.07 -6.68 -11.02
N PRO A 78 2.33 -6.97 -12.31
CA PRO A 78 2.69 -8.32 -12.73
C PRO A 78 4.00 -8.77 -12.07
N GLY A 79 4.16 -10.08 -11.85
CA GLY A 79 5.37 -10.68 -11.28
C GLY A 79 5.25 -11.01 -9.80
N LYS A 80 6.40 -11.40 -9.21
CA LYS A 80 6.49 -12.00 -7.87
C LYS A 80 7.32 -11.21 -6.85
N GLY A 81 7.97 -10.11 -7.27
CA GLY A 81 8.86 -9.35 -6.40
C GLY A 81 8.08 -8.63 -5.32
N HIS A 82 8.39 -8.87 -4.05
CA HIS A 82 7.80 -8.16 -2.92
C HIS A 82 8.26 -6.70 -2.90
N LEU A 83 9.57 -6.53 -3.12
CA LEU A 83 10.26 -5.27 -3.23
C LEU A 83 10.81 -5.12 -4.65
N PHE A 84 9.97 -5.34 -5.67
CA PHE A 84 10.35 -5.18 -7.09
C PHE A 84 10.94 -3.80 -7.43
N PHE A 85 10.80 -2.84 -6.52
CA PHE A 85 11.29 -1.47 -6.60
C PHE A 85 12.64 -1.25 -5.91
N ASP A 86 13.26 -2.28 -5.32
CA ASP A 86 14.57 -2.20 -4.66
C ASP A 86 15.68 -2.78 -5.55
N ALA A 87 16.53 -1.91 -6.12
CA ALA A 87 17.66 -2.31 -6.95
C ALA A 87 18.73 -3.12 -6.20
N GLY A 88 18.69 -3.15 -4.85
CA GLY A 88 19.54 -3.99 -4.00
C GLY A 88 19.10 -5.46 -3.94
N LEU A 89 17.95 -5.82 -4.53
CA LEU A 89 17.40 -7.17 -4.56
C LEU A 89 17.26 -7.68 -6.01
N PRO A 90 18.35 -8.13 -6.67
CA PRO A 90 18.34 -8.46 -8.10
C PRO A 90 17.34 -9.53 -8.52
N ASP A 91 16.97 -10.45 -7.61
CA ASP A 91 16.01 -11.53 -7.87
C ASP A 91 14.55 -11.05 -7.85
N GLU A 92 14.29 -9.87 -7.27
CA GLU A 92 12.97 -9.25 -7.17
C GLU A 92 12.83 -8.02 -8.07
N TYR A 93 13.93 -7.28 -8.25
CA TYR A 93 13.94 -5.98 -8.91
C TYR A 93 13.48 -6.04 -10.36
N ASP A 94 12.54 -5.17 -10.70
CA ASP A 94 12.11 -4.91 -12.07
C ASP A 94 12.11 -3.39 -12.30
N ALA A 95 13.04 -2.93 -13.14
CA ALA A 95 13.22 -1.51 -13.39
C ALA A 95 11.97 -0.83 -13.99
N ALA A 96 11.24 -1.52 -14.87
CA ALA A 96 10.05 -0.95 -15.50
C ALA A 96 8.90 -0.82 -14.50
N LEU A 97 8.72 -1.82 -13.63
CA LEU A 97 7.71 -1.76 -12.57
C LEU A 97 8.10 -0.74 -11.49
N ALA A 98 9.38 -0.64 -11.13
CA ALA A 98 9.89 0.37 -10.21
C ALA A 98 9.62 1.79 -10.71
N ASP A 99 9.84 2.06 -12.00
CA ASP A 99 9.53 3.35 -12.62
C ASP A 99 8.04 3.65 -12.65
N LEU A 100 7.21 2.65 -12.97
CA LEU A 100 5.76 2.80 -12.93
C LEU A 100 5.25 3.10 -11.52
N LEU A 101 5.79 2.41 -10.50
CA LEU A 101 5.51 2.70 -9.10
C LEU A 101 5.85 4.16 -8.79
N ARG A 102 7.07 4.60 -9.11
CA ARG A 102 7.53 5.97 -8.88
C ARG A 102 6.58 7.02 -9.47
N ILE A 103 6.10 6.83 -10.70
CA ILE A 103 5.14 7.75 -11.35
C ILE A 103 3.84 7.85 -10.54
N ARG A 104 3.30 6.71 -10.07
CA ARG A 104 2.07 6.66 -9.26
C ARG A 104 2.25 7.29 -7.89
N LEU A 105 3.41 7.06 -7.26
CA LEU A 105 3.78 7.69 -5.99
C LEU A 105 3.78 9.22 -6.11
N LEU A 106 4.46 9.75 -7.15
CA LEU A 106 4.49 11.18 -7.41
C LEU A 106 3.11 11.75 -7.73
N GLY A 107 2.28 11.01 -8.48
CA GLY A 107 0.90 11.40 -8.74
C GLY A 107 0.04 11.49 -7.48
N PHE A 108 0.19 10.53 -6.56
CA PHE A 108 -0.50 10.57 -5.26
C PHE A 108 -0.02 11.74 -4.39
N LEU A 109 1.30 11.96 -4.30
CA LEU A 109 1.89 13.03 -3.51
C LEU A 109 1.52 14.42 -4.06
N GLY A 110 1.40 14.58 -5.37
CA GLY A 110 0.98 15.83 -6.01
C GLY A 110 -0.43 16.30 -5.64
N ARG A 111 -1.22 15.48 -4.94
CA ARG A 111 -2.55 15.86 -4.42
C ARG A 111 -2.50 16.65 -3.12
N PHE A 112 -1.33 16.70 -2.46
CA PHE A 112 -1.10 17.37 -1.19
C PHE A 112 -0.18 18.60 -1.31
N ALA A 113 0.22 18.95 -2.54
CA ALA A 113 1.09 20.08 -2.85
C ALA A 113 0.30 21.38 -3.04
#